data_AF-A0A7S3EQP5-F1
#
_entry.id   AF-A0A7S3EQP5-F1
#
_cell.length_a   1.000
_cell.length_b   1.000
_cell.length_c   1.000
_cell.angle_alpha   90.00
_cell.angle_beta   90.00
_cell.angle_gamma   90.00
#
_symmetry.space_group_name_H-M   'P 1'
#
loop_
_entity.id
_entity.type
_entity.pdbx_description
1 polymer ?
#
loop_
_entity_poly.entity_id
_entity_poly.type
_entity_poly.pdbx_seq_one_letter_code
_entity_poly.pdbx_strand_id
1 'polypeptide(L)'
;RRHQKVLEEAPAPGVSAELREQLGSAAVRAAKAVDYEGAGTVEFIADAADPGHFYFMEMNTRLQVEHPVTEMVTGVDLVEWQLRVAAGQPLPLQQSELSLAGHSFEARIYAEKPEAGFLPGSGTLKYLCTPAVHGNTYEPSDVRASSAGTAVRLDS
;
A
#
# COMPACT_ATOMS: atom_id res chain seq x y z
N ARG A 1 11.80 1.43 9.80
CA ARG A 1 13.12 1.12 10.41
C ARG A 1 14.25 1.52 9.46
N ARG A 2 15.21 2.39 9.85
CA ARG A 2 16.27 2.89 8.93
C ARG A 2 15.75 3.26 7.53
N HIS A 3 14.68 4.07 7.48
CA HIS A 3 13.98 4.49 6.27
C HIS A 3 13.24 3.39 5.47
N GLN A 4 13.18 2.15 5.96
CA GLN A 4 12.32 1.10 5.40
C GLN A 4 10.93 1.16 6.04
N LYS A 5 9.88 1.10 5.21
CA LYS A 5 8.51 0.87 5.66
C LYS A 5 8.37 -0.57 6.18
N VAL A 6 7.64 -0.74 7.28
CA VAL A 6 7.54 -2.01 8.03
C VAL A 6 6.08 -2.33 8.35
N LEU A 7 5.34 -1.28 8.70
CA LEU A 7 3.91 -1.29 8.91
C LEU A 7 3.31 -0.13 8.13
N GLU A 8 2.24 -0.41 7.40
CA GLU A 8 1.52 0.55 6.57
C GLU A 8 0.03 0.38 6.85
N GLU A 9 -0.71 1.49 7.00
CA GLU A 9 -2.11 1.47 7.43
C GLU A 9 -2.95 2.42 6.57
N ALA A 10 -4.19 2.02 6.28
CA ALA A 10 -5.15 2.81 5.53
C ALA A 10 -6.56 2.67 6.14
N PRO A 11 -7.32 3.77 6.25
CA PRO A 11 -6.87 5.16 6.20
C PRO A 11 -5.89 5.49 7.34
N ALA A 12 -5.03 6.49 7.16
CA ALA A 12 -4.06 6.89 8.17
C ALA A 12 -4.76 7.28 9.51
N PRO A 13 -4.37 6.66 10.64
CA PRO A 13 -4.95 6.97 11.95
C PRO A 13 -4.58 8.41 12.37
N GLY A 14 -5.51 9.09 13.05
CA GLY A 14 -5.30 10.46 13.54
C GLY A 14 -5.34 11.56 12.47
N VAL A 15 -5.57 11.21 11.19
CA VAL A 15 -5.75 12.19 10.10
C VAL A 15 -7.23 12.54 9.95
N SER A 16 -7.58 13.80 10.21
CA SER A 16 -8.94 14.32 10.07
C SER A 16 -9.43 14.27 8.61
N ALA A 17 -10.74 14.36 8.42
CA ALA A 17 -11.32 14.36 7.07
C ALA A 17 -10.85 15.57 6.26
N GLU A 18 -10.74 16.73 6.89
CA GLU A 18 -10.29 17.99 6.29
C GLU A 18 -8.83 17.90 5.85
N LEU A 19 -7.94 17.38 6.71
CA LEU A 19 -6.54 17.19 6.36
C LEU A 19 -6.38 16.18 5.21
N ARG A 20 -7.16 15.09 5.23
CA ARG A 20 -7.16 14.09 4.15
C ARG A 20 -7.59 14.70 2.82
N GLU A 21 -8.61 15.55 2.82
CA GLU A 21 -9.06 16.28 1.64
C GLU A 21 -7.98 17.23 1.11
N GLN A 22 -7.28 17.94 2.00
CA GLN A 22 -6.17 18.81 1.63
C GLN A 22 -5.01 18.04 0.99
N LEU A 23 -4.60 16.91 1.58
CA LEU A 23 -3.57 16.01 1.05
C LEU A 23 -3.98 15.45 -0.31
N GLY A 24 -5.20 14.92 -0.43
CA GLY A 24 -5.72 14.37 -1.67
C GLY A 24 -5.80 15.43 -2.78
N SER A 25 -6.28 16.63 -2.46
CA SER A 25 -6.33 17.75 -3.40
C SER A 25 -4.93 18.18 -3.86
N ALA A 26 -3.95 18.19 -2.96
CA ALA A 26 -2.56 18.50 -3.30
C ALA A 26 -1.96 17.43 -4.24
N ALA A 27 -2.19 16.15 -3.96
CA ALA A 27 -1.75 15.04 -4.81
C ALA A 27 -2.36 15.11 -6.21
N VAL A 28 -3.67 15.36 -6.32
CA VAL A 28 -4.37 15.52 -7.60
C VAL A 28 -3.82 16.72 -8.39
N ARG A 29 -3.53 17.85 -7.72
CA ARG A 29 -2.90 19.01 -8.38
C ARG A 29 -1.51 18.66 -8.92
N ALA A 30 -0.68 17.95 -8.14
CA ALA A 30 0.65 17.54 -8.58
C ALA A 30 0.58 16.62 -9.82
N ALA A 31 -0.29 15.61 -9.80
CA ALA A 31 -0.50 14.71 -10.94
C ALA A 31 -0.97 15.46 -12.19
N LYS A 32 -1.94 16.38 -12.06
CA LYS A 32 -2.44 17.19 -13.19
C LYS A 32 -1.38 18.13 -13.77
N ALA A 33 -0.49 18.66 -12.94
CA ALA A 33 0.55 19.59 -13.39
C ALA A 33 1.56 18.94 -14.34
N VAL A 34 1.70 17.62 -14.31
CA VAL A 34 2.62 16.84 -15.15
C VAL A 34 1.90 15.92 -16.13
N ASP A 35 0.57 16.09 -16.29
CA ASP A 35 -0.27 15.23 -17.12
C ASP A 35 -0.06 13.73 -16.83
N TYR A 36 -0.04 13.38 -15.54
CA TYR A 36 0.34 12.04 -15.10
C TYR A 36 -0.64 10.96 -15.56
N GLU A 37 -0.11 9.88 -16.12
CA GLU A 37 -0.86 8.70 -16.57
C GLU A 37 -0.38 7.43 -15.84
N GLY A 38 -1.33 6.56 -15.49
CA GLY A 38 -1.08 5.32 -14.75
C GLY A 38 -1.27 5.45 -13.24
N ALA A 39 -0.86 4.43 -12.48
CA ALA A 39 -0.89 4.49 -11.02
C ALA A 39 0.41 5.07 -10.47
N GLY A 40 0.29 5.87 -9.42
CA GLY A 40 1.42 6.44 -8.69
C GLY A 40 0.98 6.96 -7.34
N THR A 41 1.96 7.23 -6.47
CA THR A 41 1.72 7.75 -5.13
C THR A 41 2.44 9.08 -4.97
N VAL A 42 1.75 10.07 -4.39
CA VAL A 42 2.37 11.31 -3.91
C VAL A 42 2.59 11.17 -2.40
N GLU A 43 3.84 11.30 -1.96
CA GLU A 43 4.19 11.19 -0.56
C GLU A 43 4.37 12.56 0.08
N PHE A 44 3.86 12.69 1.30
CA PHE A 44 3.98 13.89 2.13
C PHE A 44 4.62 13.53 3.48
N ILE A 45 5.34 14.48 4.07
CA ILE A 45 5.76 14.44 5.48
C ILE A 45 4.93 15.47 6.24
N ALA A 46 4.32 15.07 7.34
CA ALA A 46 3.62 15.97 8.26
C ALA A 46 4.36 16.07 9.61
N ASP A 47 4.25 17.23 10.27
CA ASP A 47 4.73 17.37 11.64
C ASP A 47 3.87 16.52 12.58
N ALA A 48 4.49 15.71 13.43
CA ALA A 48 3.79 14.88 14.41
C ALA A 48 3.07 15.72 15.48
N ALA A 49 3.58 16.91 15.81
CA ALA A 49 2.97 17.82 16.76
C ALA A 49 1.83 18.65 16.13
N ASP A 50 1.90 18.87 14.81
CA ASP A 50 0.88 19.59 14.06
C ASP A 50 0.70 18.99 12.66
N PRO A 51 -0.12 17.92 12.53
CA PRO A 51 -0.33 17.23 11.27
C PRO A 51 -0.92 18.11 10.16
N GLY A 52 -1.49 19.26 10.49
CA GLY A 52 -1.98 20.24 9.52
C GLY A 52 -0.86 20.86 8.68
N HIS A 53 0.37 20.87 9.19
CA HIS A 53 1.55 21.29 8.44
C HIS A 53 2.22 20.08 7.80
N PHE A 54 2.01 19.94 6.48
CA PHE A 54 2.60 18.90 5.67
C PHE A 54 3.37 19.46 4.47
N TYR A 55 4.34 18.69 4.00
CA TYR A 55 5.26 19.05 2.93
C TYR A 55 5.33 17.92 1.91
N PHE A 56 5.35 18.27 0.62
CA PHE A 56 5.62 17.31 -0.44
C PHE A 56 7.02 16.72 -0.26
N MET A 57 7.13 15.40 -0.36
CA MET A 57 8.40 14.68 -0.29
C MET A 57 8.80 14.18 -1.68
N GLU A 58 7.98 13.31 -2.27
CA GLU A 58 8.26 12.72 -3.58
C GLU A 58 6.98 12.24 -4.27
N MET A 59 7.13 11.85 -5.54
CA MET A 59 6.11 11.12 -6.29
C MET A 59 6.71 9.81 -6.79
N ASN A 60 6.13 8.69 -6.36
CA ASN A 60 6.47 7.36 -6.85
C ASN A 60 5.61 7.06 -8.09
N THR A 61 6.22 7.03 -9.27
CA THR A 61 5.51 6.86 -10.55
C THR A 61 5.25 5.39 -10.92
N ARG A 62 4.82 4.62 -9.92
CA ARG A 62 4.50 3.19 -10.02
C ARG A 62 3.55 2.79 -8.90
N LEU A 63 2.88 1.66 -9.07
CA LEU A 63 2.15 1.02 -7.98
C LEU A 63 3.15 0.64 -6.87
N GLN A 64 2.77 0.92 -5.62
CA GLN A 64 3.58 0.61 -4.45
C GLN A 64 3.24 -0.77 -3.90
N VAL A 65 4.15 -1.33 -3.09
CA VAL A 65 3.95 -2.67 -2.52
C VAL A 65 2.72 -2.66 -1.61
N GLU A 66 2.55 -1.59 -0.83
CA GLU A 66 1.47 -1.33 0.11
C GLU A 66 0.12 -0.96 -0.54
N HIS A 67 -0.06 -1.10 -1.86
CA HIS A 67 -1.38 -0.85 -2.48
C HIS A 67 -2.53 -1.69 -1.90
N PRO A 68 -2.34 -2.94 -1.42
CA PRO A 68 -3.45 -3.74 -0.90
C PRO A 68 -4.19 -3.09 0.27
N VAL A 69 -3.51 -2.32 1.14
CA VAL A 69 -4.24 -1.62 2.23
C VAL A 69 -5.24 -0.61 1.69
N THR A 70 -4.92 0.04 0.56
CA THR A 70 -5.84 0.98 -0.12
C THR A 70 -6.97 0.25 -0.80
N GLU A 71 -6.69 -0.85 -1.50
CA GLU A 71 -7.70 -1.68 -2.16
C GLU A 71 -8.71 -2.23 -1.14
N MET A 72 -8.20 -2.71 0.00
CA MET A 72 -9.00 -3.28 1.08
C MET A 72 -10.02 -2.32 1.68
N VAL A 73 -9.69 -1.03 1.77
CA VAL A 73 -10.61 -0.01 2.33
C VAL A 73 -11.45 0.69 1.28
N THR A 74 -11.08 0.61 0.00
CA THR A 74 -11.85 1.24 -1.09
C THR A 74 -12.71 0.25 -1.88
N GLY A 75 -12.38 -1.04 -1.84
CA GLY A 75 -12.97 -2.08 -2.68
C GLY A 75 -12.55 -1.99 -4.15
N VAL A 76 -11.52 -1.21 -4.48
CA VAL A 76 -11.02 -1.01 -5.84
C VAL A 76 -9.80 -1.88 -6.10
N ASP A 77 -9.74 -2.55 -7.26
CA ASP A 77 -8.55 -3.24 -7.76
C ASP A 77 -7.70 -2.26 -8.59
N LEU A 78 -6.60 -1.79 -8.00
CA LEU A 78 -5.70 -0.81 -8.59
C LEU A 78 -4.82 -1.43 -9.69
N VAL A 79 -4.53 -2.73 -9.62
CA VAL A 79 -3.79 -3.45 -10.66
C VAL A 79 -4.66 -3.58 -11.92
N GLU A 80 -5.93 -3.95 -11.76
CA GLU A 80 -6.91 -3.98 -12.84
C GLU A 80 -7.04 -2.60 -13.49
N TRP A 81 -7.15 -1.54 -12.69
CA TRP A 81 -7.25 -0.17 -13.20
C TRP A 81 -6.00 0.26 -13.98
N GLN A 82 -4.79 -0.12 -13.53
CA GLN A 82 -3.58 0.14 -14.31
C GLN A 82 -3.65 -0.51 -15.70
N LEU A 83 -4.10 -1.76 -15.79
CA LEU A 83 -4.24 -2.46 -17.06
C LEU A 83 -5.28 -1.79 -17.98
N ARG A 84 -6.40 -1.33 -17.41
CA ARG A 84 -7.43 -0.58 -18.15
C ARG A 84 -6.89 0.72 -18.71
N VAL A 85 -6.21 1.52 -17.88
CA VAL A 85 -5.58 2.78 -18.30
C VAL A 85 -4.54 2.54 -19.39
N ALA A 86 -3.67 1.53 -19.22
CA ALA A 86 -2.69 1.15 -20.24
C ALA A 86 -3.32 0.70 -21.57
N ALA A 87 -4.57 0.21 -21.53
CA ALA A 87 -5.37 -0.11 -22.72
C ALA A 87 -6.15 1.10 -23.29
N GLY A 88 -5.91 2.32 -22.79
CA GLY A 88 -6.58 3.54 -23.21
C GLY A 88 -8.04 3.65 -22.74
N GLN A 89 -8.45 2.87 -21.75
CA GLN A 89 -9.80 2.91 -21.20
C GLN A 89 -9.92 4.03 -20.14
N PRO A 90 -11.12 4.63 -19.97
CA PRO A 90 -11.36 5.58 -18.90
C PRO A 90 -11.32 4.90 -17.52
N LEU A 91 -11.11 5.70 -16.48
CA LEU A 91 -11.24 5.24 -15.09
C LEU A 91 -12.67 4.74 -14.82
N PRO A 92 -12.85 3.58 -14.13
CA PRO A 92 -14.17 3.02 -13.88
C PRO A 92 -15.07 3.83 -12.94
N LEU A 93 -14.51 4.67 -12.07
CA LEU A 93 -15.23 5.47 -11.09
C LEU A 93 -14.75 6.92 -11.07
N GLN A 94 -15.66 7.83 -10.74
CA GLN A 94 -15.35 9.21 -10.41
C GLN A 94 -15.00 9.36 -8.92
N GLN A 95 -14.35 10.48 -8.57
CA GLN A 95 -13.94 10.77 -7.20
C GLN A 95 -15.10 10.70 -6.17
N SER A 96 -16.30 11.12 -6.56
CA SER A 96 -17.49 11.10 -5.69
C SER A 96 -18.08 9.70 -5.48
N GLU A 97 -17.69 8.73 -6.30
CA GLU A 97 -18.15 7.34 -6.22
C GLU A 97 -17.21 6.48 -5.37
N LEU A 98 -16.02 7.01 -5.04
CA LEU A 98 -15.08 6.36 -4.13
C LEU A 98 -15.53 6.53 -2.68
N SER A 99 -15.58 5.42 -1.95
CA SER A 99 -15.88 5.39 -0.52
C SER A 99 -14.77 4.68 0.25
N LEU A 100 -14.57 5.08 1.50
CA LEU A 100 -13.67 4.38 2.43
C LEU A 100 -14.51 3.57 3.42
N ALA A 101 -14.21 2.29 3.54
CA ALA A 101 -14.87 1.37 4.45
C ALA A 101 -13.83 0.66 5.35
N GLY A 102 -14.03 0.76 6.66
CA GLY A 102 -13.18 0.09 7.64
C GLY A 102 -11.76 0.65 7.72
N HIS A 103 -10.84 -0.25 8.06
CA HIS A 103 -9.42 0.02 8.25
C HIS A 103 -8.63 -1.25 7.87
N SER A 104 -7.49 -1.07 7.23
CA SER A 104 -6.60 -2.14 6.80
C SER A 104 -5.16 -1.79 7.15
N PHE A 105 -4.34 -2.80 7.43
CA PHE A 105 -2.91 -2.63 7.62
C PHE A 105 -2.14 -3.77 6.96
N GLU A 106 -0.91 -3.47 6.56
CA GLU A 106 0.06 -4.41 6.01
C GLU A 106 1.29 -4.41 6.90
N ALA A 107 1.76 -5.60 7.25
CA ALA A 107 3.01 -5.80 7.96
C ALA A 107 3.94 -6.66 7.13
N ARG A 108 5.19 -6.23 7.00
CA ARG A 108 6.20 -6.97 6.23
C ARG A 108 6.99 -7.90 7.13
N ILE A 109 6.94 -9.20 6.83
CA ILE A 109 7.66 -10.24 7.56
C ILE A 109 8.93 -10.60 6.77
N TYR A 110 10.08 -10.20 7.30
CA TYR A 110 11.39 -10.48 6.71
C TYR A 110 12.14 -11.56 7.48
N ALA A 111 12.94 -12.35 6.77
CA ALA A 111 13.87 -13.31 7.36
C ALA A 111 15.12 -12.60 7.92
N GLU A 112 14.94 -11.59 8.77
CA GLU A 112 16.04 -10.81 9.37
C GLU A 112 16.27 -11.22 10.82
N LYS A 113 17.51 -11.02 11.32
CA LYS A 113 17.89 -11.33 12.70
C LYS A 113 18.01 -10.07 13.55
N PRO A 114 17.02 -9.70 14.39
CA PRO A 114 17.05 -8.47 15.19
C PRO A 114 18.30 -8.37 16.08
N GLU A 115 18.71 -9.48 16.71
CA GLU A 115 19.88 -9.57 17.57
C GLU A 115 21.21 -9.38 16.83
N ALA A 116 21.22 -9.60 15.51
CA ALA A 116 22.38 -9.35 14.65
C ALA A 116 22.24 -8.04 13.87
N GLY A 117 21.48 -7.07 14.40
CA GLY A 117 21.28 -5.77 13.76
C GLY A 117 20.40 -5.82 12.50
N PHE A 118 19.45 -6.77 12.45
CA PHE A 118 18.54 -7.02 11.33
C PHE A 118 19.25 -7.44 10.03
N LEU A 119 20.39 -8.12 10.13
CA LEU A 119 21.02 -8.73 8.96
C LEU A 119 20.09 -9.78 8.34
N PRO A 120 20.05 -9.88 7.00
CA PRO A 120 19.27 -10.90 6.32
C PRO A 120 19.81 -12.28 6.68
N GLY A 121 18.90 -13.15 7.11
CA GLY A 121 19.13 -14.57 7.34
C GLY A 121 18.91 -15.37 6.06
N SER A 122 19.65 -16.46 5.93
CA SER A 122 19.49 -17.44 4.86
C SER A 122 19.39 -18.85 5.43
N GLY A 123 18.76 -19.76 4.68
CA GLY A 123 18.55 -21.15 5.08
C GLY A 123 17.20 -21.69 4.62
N THR A 124 16.93 -22.95 4.94
CA THR A 124 15.66 -23.60 4.60
C THR A 124 14.56 -23.23 5.60
N LEU A 125 13.41 -22.75 5.10
CA LEU A 125 12.20 -22.57 5.91
C LEU A 125 11.65 -23.95 6.29
N LYS A 126 11.82 -24.34 7.56
CA LYS A 126 11.41 -25.68 8.03
C LYS A 126 9.94 -25.75 8.42
N TYR A 127 9.38 -24.64 8.92
CA TYR A 127 8.00 -24.54 9.37
C TYR A 127 7.42 -23.22 8.90
N LEU A 128 6.24 -23.28 8.30
CA LEU A 128 5.42 -22.13 7.95
C LEU A 128 3.98 -22.49 8.30
N CYS A 129 3.34 -21.65 9.09
CA CYS A 129 1.92 -21.76 9.39
C CYS A 129 1.36 -20.34 9.39
N THR A 130 0.52 -20.04 8.40
CA THR A 130 -0.21 -18.78 8.34
C THR A 130 -1.46 -18.87 9.21
N PRO A 131 -1.92 -17.76 9.80
CA PRO A 131 -3.19 -17.76 10.52
C PRO A 131 -4.35 -18.14 9.59
N ALA A 132 -5.42 -18.68 10.16
CA ALA A 132 -6.67 -18.85 9.45
C ALA A 132 -7.20 -17.48 9.02
N VAL A 133 -7.62 -17.39 7.77
CA VAL A 133 -8.08 -16.15 7.15
C VAL A 133 -9.57 -15.97 7.44
N HIS A 134 -9.97 -14.82 7.97
CA HIS A 134 -11.36 -14.48 8.25
C HIS A 134 -11.70 -13.07 7.70
N GLY A 135 -12.63 -13.00 6.76
CA GLY A 135 -13.07 -11.74 6.13
C GLY A 135 -12.44 -11.47 4.76
N ASN A 136 -12.55 -10.23 4.28
CA ASN A 136 -11.86 -9.79 3.07
C ASN A 136 -10.37 -9.69 3.40
N THR A 137 -9.54 -10.41 2.66
CA THR A 137 -8.10 -10.44 2.86
C THR A 137 -7.47 -10.50 1.49
N TYR A 138 -6.49 -9.64 1.23
CA TYR A 138 -5.75 -9.70 -0.01
C TYR A 138 -4.92 -10.98 -0.03
N GLU A 139 -5.22 -11.88 -0.98
CA GLU A 139 -4.39 -13.07 -1.26
C GLU A 139 -3.52 -12.77 -2.48
N PRO A 140 -2.19 -12.67 -2.34
CA PRO A 140 -1.31 -12.65 -3.50
C PRO A 140 -1.41 -14.00 -4.24
N SER A 141 -1.35 -13.94 -5.57
CA SER A 141 -1.30 -15.15 -6.42
C SER A 141 -0.27 -16.18 -5.94
N ASP A 142 -0.64 -17.46 -6.05
CA ASP A 142 0.08 -18.63 -5.54
C ASP A 142 1.61 -18.52 -5.72
N VAL A 143 2.33 -18.33 -4.62
CA VAL A 143 3.75 -18.66 -4.57
C VAL A 143 3.84 -20.17 -4.79
N ARG A 144 4.52 -20.60 -5.86
CA ARG A 144 4.84 -22.01 -6.09
C ARG A 144 5.84 -22.51 -5.04
N ALA A 145 5.40 -22.65 -3.80
CA ALA A 145 5.93 -23.61 -2.86
C ALA A 145 5.07 -24.87 -3.01
N SER A 146 5.69 -25.98 -3.40
CA SER A 146 4.98 -27.23 -3.68
C SER A 146 4.06 -27.65 -2.53
N SER A 147 2.76 -27.72 -2.87
CA SER A 147 1.67 -28.45 -2.21
C SER A 147 1.53 -28.32 -0.69
N ALA A 148 1.01 -27.18 -0.22
CA ALA A 148 -0.17 -27.09 0.64
C ALA A 148 -0.31 -25.66 1.21
N GLY A 149 -1.34 -24.94 0.75
CA GLY A 149 -2.04 -23.90 1.52
C GLY A 149 -1.32 -22.56 1.77
N THR A 150 -1.90 -21.50 1.19
CA THR A 150 -1.77 -20.08 1.54
C THR A 150 -0.45 -19.39 1.18
N ALA A 151 -0.55 -18.45 0.22
CA ALA A 151 0.56 -17.68 -0.31
C ALA A 151 1.05 -16.63 0.71
N VAL A 152 2.29 -16.80 1.17
CA VAL A 152 3.07 -15.75 1.83
C VAL A 152 4.08 -15.23 0.81
N ARG A 153 3.97 -13.94 0.47
CA ARG A 153 4.99 -13.26 -0.32
C ARG A 153 6.22 -13.05 0.57
N LEU A 154 7.29 -13.79 0.28
CA LEU A 154 8.61 -13.57 0.84
C LEU A 154 9.40 -12.74 -0.18
N ASP A 155 9.49 -11.43 0.02
CA ASP A 155 10.41 -10.60 -0.75
C ASP A 155 11.83 -10.81 -0.19
N SER A 156 12.74 -11.27 -1.07
CA SER A 156 14.18 -11.40 -0.82
C SER A 156 14.95 -10.19 -1.31
#